data_AF-A0A9D2CLA0-F1
#
_entry.id   AF-A0A9D2CLA0-F1
#
_cell.length_a   1.000
_cell.length_b   1.000
_cell.length_c   1.000
_cell.angle_alpha   90.00
_cell.angle_beta   90.00
_cell.angle_gamma   90.00
#
_symmetry.space_group_name_H-M   'P 1'
#
loop_
_entity.id
_entity.type
_entity.pdbx_description
1 polymer ?
#
loop_
_entity_poly.entity_id
_entity_poly.type
_entity_poly.pdbx_seq_one_letter_code
_entity_poly.pdbx_strand_id
1 'polypeptide(L)'
;MAKTSGNIRGGGVRQRVMTEEQYLASMGYGRAGFGDVALAKGNYRNGAGRAILERQNQKDMEYFNTRARLREDYNRLVSSGQIRQPTRIEQLMQTAQGNSDNEAVRAARRALEKRGIDWRKRRR
;
A
#
# COMPACT_ATOMS: atom_id res chain seq x y z
N MET A 1 -5.96 -13.55 50.13
CA MET A 1 -6.83 -13.83 48.97
C MET A 1 -7.53 -12.54 48.58
N ALA A 2 -7.20 -11.93 47.45
CA ALA A 2 -7.82 -10.71 46.96
C ALA A 2 -8.07 -10.82 45.44
N LYS A 3 -9.26 -10.36 45.04
CA LYS A 3 -9.92 -10.48 43.73
C LYS A 3 -9.36 -9.46 42.73
N THR A 4 -9.20 -9.82 41.45
CA THR A 4 -9.48 -8.94 40.28
C THR A 4 -9.45 -9.80 39.01
N SER A 5 -10.59 -10.26 38.48
CA SER A 5 -11.55 -9.53 37.62
C SER A 5 -11.06 -9.35 36.18
N GLY A 6 -11.73 -10.08 35.27
CA GLY A 6 -12.19 -9.55 33.99
C GLY A 6 -11.17 -9.39 32.87
N ASN A 7 -10.88 -10.47 32.14
CA ASN A 7 -10.28 -10.33 30.81
C ASN A 7 -11.39 -9.99 29.81
N ILE A 8 -11.53 -8.69 29.54
CA ILE A 8 -12.49 -8.08 28.62
C ILE A 8 -12.25 -8.65 27.22
N ARG A 9 -13.12 -9.56 26.78
CA ARG A 9 -13.26 -9.92 25.37
C ARG A 9 -14.00 -8.79 24.66
N GLY A 10 -13.26 -7.73 24.30
CA GLY A 10 -13.76 -6.69 23.42
C GLY A 10 -13.97 -7.27 22.02
N GLY A 11 -15.22 -7.33 21.56
CA GLY A 11 -15.58 -7.55 20.17
C GLY A 11 -15.07 -6.38 19.32
N GLY A 12 -13.79 -6.40 18.98
CA GLY A 12 -13.16 -5.36 18.17
C GLY A 12 -13.59 -5.49 16.72
N VAL A 13 -14.16 -4.43 16.16
CA VAL A 13 -14.20 -4.21 14.72
C VAL A 13 -12.80 -4.50 14.20
N ARG A 14 -12.64 -5.46 13.28
CA ARG A 14 -11.32 -5.84 12.74
C ARG A 14 -10.69 -4.61 12.09
N GLN A 15 -9.79 -3.93 12.82
CA GLN A 15 -9.09 -2.75 12.34
C GLN A 15 -8.35 -3.10 11.04
N ARG A 16 -8.58 -2.35 9.97
CA ARG A 16 -7.95 -2.64 8.68
C ARG A 16 -6.48 -2.29 8.76
N VAL A 17 -5.59 -3.24 8.47
CA VAL A 17 -4.14 -3.02 8.46
C VAL A 17 -3.67 -2.84 7.02
N MET A 18 -3.33 -1.62 6.64
CA MET A 18 -2.80 -1.32 5.30
C MET A 18 -1.96 -0.04 5.28
N THR A 19 -1.00 -0.02 4.37
CA THR A 19 -0.24 1.20 4.04
C THR A 19 -1.12 2.19 3.26
N GLU A 20 -0.69 3.45 3.20
CA GLU A 20 -1.29 4.46 2.35
C GLU A 20 -1.38 3.97 0.90
N GLU A 21 -0.27 3.50 0.31
CA GLU A 21 -0.26 3.04 -1.08
C GLU A 21 -1.22 1.87 -1.33
N GLN A 22 -1.35 0.93 -0.39
CA GLN A 22 -2.34 -0.15 -0.49
C GLN A 22 -3.77 0.37 -0.43
N TYR A 23 -4.03 1.39 0.39
CA TYR A 23 -5.33 2.05 0.44
C TYR A 23 -5.66 2.73 -0.90
N LEU A 24 -4.76 3.55 -1.42
CA LEU A 24 -4.96 4.21 -2.71
C LEU A 24 -5.13 3.21 -3.85
N ALA A 25 -4.31 2.15 -3.89
CA ALA A 25 -4.44 1.10 -4.88
C ALA A 25 -5.79 0.36 -4.78
N SER A 26 -6.31 0.13 -3.56
CA SER A 26 -7.63 -0.49 -3.36
C SER A 26 -8.79 0.38 -3.87
N MET A 27 -8.57 1.70 -3.98
CA MET A 27 -9.52 2.66 -4.57
C MET A 27 -9.31 2.84 -6.08
N GLY A 28 -8.38 2.10 -6.70
CA GLY A 28 -8.03 2.22 -8.12
C GLY A 28 -6.96 3.26 -8.46
N TYR A 29 -6.40 3.94 -7.45
CA TYR A 29 -5.45 5.05 -7.62
C TYR A 29 -4.02 4.69 -7.20
N GLY A 30 -3.55 3.50 -7.58
CA GLY A 30 -2.19 3.03 -7.30
C GLY A 30 -1.11 3.77 -8.08
N ARG A 31 0.16 3.55 -7.73
CA ARG A 31 1.31 4.23 -8.36
C ARG A 31 1.48 3.99 -9.86
N ALA A 32 0.99 2.88 -10.38
CA ALA A 32 1.10 2.54 -11.80
C ALA A 32 0.13 3.30 -12.72
N GLY A 33 -0.82 4.08 -12.17
CA GLY A 33 -1.78 4.82 -13.00
C GLY A 33 -1.28 6.15 -13.54
N PHE A 34 -0.01 6.49 -13.31
CA PHE A 34 0.63 7.67 -13.89
C PHE A 34 1.32 7.36 -15.20
N GLY A 35 1.21 8.29 -16.13
CA GLY A 35 1.88 8.26 -17.41
C GLY A 35 1.32 7.19 -18.35
N ASP A 36 1.88 7.20 -19.56
CA ASP A 36 1.61 6.19 -20.58
C ASP A 36 2.93 5.75 -21.20
N VAL A 37 3.24 4.45 -21.10
CA VAL A 37 4.47 3.86 -21.61
C VAL A 37 4.55 3.93 -23.13
N ALA A 38 3.41 3.95 -23.83
CA ALA A 38 3.38 4.16 -25.27
C ALA A 38 3.90 5.55 -25.63
N LEU A 39 3.81 6.52 -24.70
CA LEU A 39 4.28 7.86 -24.94
C LEU A 39 5.80 8.03 -24.85
N ALA A 40 6.54 7.05 -24.31
CA ALA A 40 7.98 7.19 -24.05
C ALA A 40 8.86 7.33 -25.30
N LYS A 41 8.43 6.88 -26.49
CA LYS A 41 9.26 6.81 -27.70
C LYS A 41 8.71 7.54 -28.93
N GLY A 42 7.65 8.34 -28.80
CA GLY A 42 7.04 9.02 -29.94
C GLY A 42 7.65 10.37 -30.27
N ASN A 43 7.45 10.81 -31.52
CA ASN A 43 7.84 12.14 -31.98
C ASN A 43 6.64 13.11 -31.86
N TYR A 44 6.56 13.84 -30.75
CA TYR A 44 5.42 14.72 -30.42
C TYR A 44 5.62 16.19 -30.79
N ARG A 45 6.57 16.49 -31.69
CA ARG A 45 6.92 17.87 -32.04
C ARG A 45 5.84 18.59 -32.86
N ASN A 46 4.92 17.84 -33.46
CA ASN A 46 3.80 18.36 -34.24
C ASN A 46 2.56 18.66 -33.36
N GLY A 47 1.57 19.39 -33.91
CA GLY A 47 0.37 19.80 -33.17
C GLY A 47 -0.44 18.62 -32.60
N ALA A 48 -0.59 17.54 -33.37
CA ALA A 48 -1.28 16.33 -32.89
C ALA A 48 -0.56 15.66 -31.72
N GLY A 49 0.77 15.61 -31.75
CA GLY A 49 1.59 15.08 -30.68
C GLY A 49 1.50 15.90 -29.39
N ARG A 50 1.51 17.24 -29.51
CA ARG A 50 1.30 18.13 -28.35
C ARG A 50 -0.06 17.91 -27.71
N ALA A 51 -1.13 17.78 -28.51
CA ALA A 51 -2.47 17.49 -27.99
C ALA A 51 -2.54 16.15 -27.24
N ILE A 52 -1.79 15.13 -27.67
CA ILE A 52 -1.69 13.84 -26.96
C ILE A 52 -0.99 14.03 -25.60
N LEU A 53 0.13 14.75 -25.58
CA LEU A 53 0.86 15.04 -24.35
C LEU A 53 0.04 15.87 -23.36
N GLU A 54 -0.68 16.88 -23.84
CA GLU A 54 -1.57 17.71 -23.03
C GLU A 54 -2.69 16.87 -22.39
N ARG A 55 -3.32 15.98 -23.16
CA ARG A 55 -4.33 15.05 -22.62
C ARG A 55 -3.76 14.12 -21.57
N GLN A 56 -2.55 13.58 -21.79
CA GLN A 56 -1.91 12.73 -20.80
C GLN A 56 -1.59 13.52 -19.53
N ASN A 57 -1.00 14.71 -19.67
CA ASN A 57 -0.68 15.57 -18.55
C ASN A 57 -1.94 15.94 -17.75
N GLN A 58 -3.05 16.25 -18.43
CA GLN A 58 -4.33 16.53 -17.78
C GLN A 58 -4.82 15.33 -16.96
N LYS A 59 -4.78 14.12 -17.54
CA LYS A 59 -5.12 12.89 -16.81
C LYS A 59 -4.21 12.66 -15.60
N ASP A 60 -2.90 12.86 -15.76
CA ASP A 60 -1.94 12.70 -14.67
C ASP A 60 -2.17 13.71 -13.54
N MET A 61 -2.53 14.95 -13.87
CA MET A 61 -2.90 15.98 -12.90
C MET A 61 -4.19 15.64 -12.16
N GLU A 62 -5.23 15.16 -12.86
CA GLU A 62 -6.47 14.69 -12.25
C GLU A 62 -6.24 13.49 -11.33
N TYR A 63 -5.40 12.55 -11.76
CA TYR A 63 -4.99 11.39 -10.98
C TYR A 63 -4.23 11.83 -9.72
N PHE A 64 -3.28 12.76 -9.86
CA PHE A 64 -2.54 13.34 -8.74
C PHE A 64 -3.46 14.01 -7.72
N ASN A 65 -4.40 14.84 -8.18
CA ASN A 65 -5.35 15.53 -7.30
C ASN A 65 -6.28 14.55 -6.58
N THR A 66 -6.76 13.53 -7.27
CA THR A 66 -7.59 12.49 -6.65
C THR A 66 -6.79 11.70 -5.60
N ARG A 67 -5.53 11.38 -5.89
CA ARG A 67 -4.63 10.76 -4.92
C ARG A 67 -4.40 11.64 -3.68
N ALA A 68 -4.28 12.95 -3.84
CA ALA A 68 -4.13 13.86 -2.71
C ALA A 68 -5.35 13.82 -1.78
N ARG A 69 -6.57 13.84 -2.34
CA ARG A 69 -7.82 13.69 -1.56
C ARG A 69 -7.89 12.34 -0.84
N LEU A 70 -7.54 11.24 -1.52
CA LEU A 70 -7.52 9.92 -0.91
C LEU A 70 -6.48 9.78 0.21
N ARG A 71 -5.38 10.55 0.17
CA ARG A 71 -4.42 10.62 1.28
C ARG A 71 -5.01 11.30 2.50
N GLU A 72 -5.75 12.39 2.30
CA GLU A 72 -6.47 13.05 3.40
C GLU A 72 -7.49 12.10 4.03
N ASP A 73 -8.25 11.37 3.20
CA ASP A 73 -9.18 10.34 3.66
C ASP A 73 -8.46 9.23 4.45
N TYR A 74 -7.33 8.73 3.94
CA TYR A 74 -6.50 7.75 4.63
C TYR A 74 -6.05 8.27 6.00
N ASN A 75 -5.54 9.50 6.07
CA ASN A 75 -5.08 10.10 7.32
C ASN A 75 -6.23 10.25 8.33
N ARG A 76 -7.44 10.59 7.88
CA ARG A 76 -8.64 10.63 8.72
C ARG A 76 -9.06 9.23 9.21
N LEU A 77 -8.92 8.21 8.37
CA LEU A 77 -9.21 6.81 8.76
C LEU A 77 -8.17 6.27 9.74
N VAL A 78 -6.91 6.71 9.62
CA VAL A 78 -5.84 6.39 10.57
C VAL A 78 -6.09 7.10 11.91
N SER A 79 -6.43 8.38 11.90
CA SER A 79 -6.68 9.14 13.14
C SER A 79 -7.93 8.66 13.89
N SER A 80 -8.97 8.23 13.18
CA SER A 80 -10.16 7.60 13.79
C SER A 80 -9.94 6.15 14.23
N GLY A 81 -8.76 5.57 13.98
CA GLY A 81 -8.43 4.20 14.35
C GLY A 81 -9.12 3.14 13.49
N GLN A 82 -9.77 3.48 12.38
CA GLN A 82 -10.35 2.51 11.44
C GLN A 82 -9.27 1.78 10.63
N ILE A 83 -8.18 2.50 10.30
CA ILE A 83 -7.00 1.96 9.63
C ILE A 83 -5.79 2.06 10.57
N ARG A 84 -4.93 1.04 10.54
CA ARG A 84 -3.60 1.08 11.16
C ARG A 84 -2.54 0.80 10.12
N GLN A 85 -1.44 1.53 10.18
CA GLN A 85 -0.26 1.20 9.38
C GLN A 85 0.33 -0.16 9.82
N PRO A 86 0.73 -1.03 8.87
CA PRO A 86 1.36 -2.30 9.20
C PRO A 86 2.70 -2.06 9.89
N THR A 87 2.95 -2.84 10.93
CA THR A 87 4.26 -2.84 11.60
C THR A 87 5.36 -3.33 10.65
N ARG A 88 6.62 -3.06 10.98
CA ARG A 88 7.75 -3.56 10.20
C ARG A 88 7.73 -5.09 10.06
N ILE A 89 7.31 -5.81 11.09
CA ILE A 89 7.19 -7.27 11.07
C ILE A 89 6.07 -7.69 10.10
N GLU A 90 4.91 -7.05 10.14
CA GLU A 90 3.80 -7.37 9.22
C GLU A 90 4.17 -7.09 7.77
N GLN A 91 4.89 -6.00 7.50
CA GLN A 91 5.43 -5.71 6.17
C GLN A 91 6.42 -6.78 5.70
N LEU A 92 7.36 -7.18 6.56
CA LEU A 92 8.31 -8.25 6.25
C LEU A 92 7.60 -9.58 6.01
N MET A 93 6.60 -9.91 6.82
CA MET A 93 5.78 -11.11 6.66
C MET A 93 5.05 -11.10 5.31
N GLN A 94 4.49 -9.96 4.90
CA GLN A 94 3.85 -9.79 3.60
C GLN A 94 4.87 -10.00 2.46
N THR A 95 6.04 -9.37 2.53
CA THR A 95 7.11 -9.53 1.53
C THR A 95 7.62 -10.97 1.47
N ALA A 96 7.76 -11.65 2.60
CA ALA A 96 8.28 -13.01 2.67
C ALA A 96 7.42 -14.06 1.92
N GLN A 97 6.14 -13.77 1.68
CA GLN A 97 5.23 -14.62 0.88
C GLN A 97 5.45 -14.52 -0.63
N GLY A 98 6.33 -13.63 -1.11
CA GLY A 98 6.63 -13.49 -2.53
C GLY A 98 7.46 -14.63 -3.13
N ASN A 99 7.84 -14.48 -4.40
CA ASN A 99 8.72 -15.42 -5.11
C ASN A 99 10.13 -15.47 -4.45
N SER A 100 10.64 -16.67 -4.20
CA SER A 100 11.99 -16.91 -3.65
C SER A 100 13.13 -16.34 -4.48
N ASP A 101 12.95 -16.13 -5.78
CA ASP A 101 14.02 -15.60 -6.64
C ASP A 101 14.26 -14.10 -6.41
N ASN A 102 13.28 -13.40 -5.81
CA ASN A 102 13.42 -12.00 -5.49
C ASN A 102 14.29 -11.79 -4.26
N GLU A 103 15.35 -10.99 -4.40
CA GLU A 103 16.27 -10.65 -3.31
C GLU A 103 15.57 -10.04 -2.11
N ALA A 104 14.58 -9.16 -2.32
CA ALA A 104 13.81 -8.55 -1.24
C ALA A 104 13.04 -9.61 -0.41
N VAL A 105 12.52 -10.64 -1.08
CA VAL A 105 11.83 -11.76 -0.42
C VAL A 105 12.80 -12.58 0.42
N ARG A 106 13.98 -12.91 -0.12
CA ARG A 106 15.04 -13.63 0.61
C ARG A 106 15.53 -12.83 1.82
N ALA A 107 15.74 -11.53 1.66
CA ALA A 107 16.14 -10.64 2.74
C ALA A 107 15.06 -10.57 3.83
N ALA A 108 13.78 -10.48 3.46
CA ALA A 108 12.68 -10.46 4.41
C ALA A 108 12.60 -11.76 5.23
N ARG A 109 12.74 -12.92 4.58
CA ARG A 109 12.78 -14.24 5.25
C ARG A 109 13.92 -14.33 6.25
N ARG A 110 15.15 -13.97 5.85
CA ARG A 110 16.31 -13.93 6.75
C ARG A 110 16.09 -13.00 7.95
N ALA A 111 15.50 -11.83 7.71
CA ALA A 111 15.23 -10.84 8.75
C ALA A 111 14.16 -11.30 9.75
N LEU A 112 13.23 -12.16 9.34
CA LEU A 112 12.21 -12.77 10.21
C LEU A 112 12.81 -13.95 11.00
N GLU A 113 13.61 -14.80 10.36
CA GLU A 113 14.31 -15.92 11.00
C GLU A 113 15.26 -15.44 12.11
N LYS A 114 16.04 -14.38 11.86
CA LYS A 114 16.91 -13.77 12.88
C LYS A 114 16.15 -13.26 14.12
N ARG A 115 14.85 -12.97 13.96
CA ARG A 115 13.96 -12.53 15.05
C ARG A 115 13.17 -13.68 15.68
N GLY A 116 13.40 -14.93 15.27
CA GLY A 116 12.67 -16.10 15.74
C GLY A 116 11.22 -16.19 15.25
N ILE A 117 10.89 -15.51 14.14
CA ILE A 117 9.54 -15.46 13.59
C ILE A 117 9.44 -16.42 12.40
N ASP A 118 8.52 -17.37 12.48
CA ASP A 118 8.24 -18.28 11.37
C ASP A 118 7.40 -17.60 10.29
N TRP A 119 8.06 -17.28 9.18
CA TRP A 119 7.44 -16.63 8.03
C TRP A 119 6.56 -17.58 7.20
N ARG A 120 6.64 -18.90 7.38
CA ARG A 120 5.83 -19.88 6.65
C ARG A 120 4.41 -19.99 7.17
N LYS A 121 4.16 -19.51 8.40
CA LYS A 121 2.81 -19.45 8.97
C LYS A 121 1.97 -18.44 8.19
N ARG A 122 1.21 -18.93 7.22
CA ARG A 122 0.16 -18.17 6.56
C ARG A 122 -0.92 -17.87 7.61
N ARG A 123 -1.29 -16.59 7.79
CA ARG A 123 -2.47 -16.23 8.62
C ARG A 123 -3.66 -17.06 8.11
N ARG A 124 -4.15 -17.99 8.93
CA ARG A 124 -5.47 -18.62 8.76
C ARG A 124 -6.55 -17.66 9.25
#